data_AF-A0A3C2E2A0-F1
#
_entry.id   AF-A0A3C2E2A0-F1
#
_cell.length_a   1.000
_cell.length_b   1.000
_cell.length_c   1.000
_cell.angle_alpha   90.00
_cell.angle_beta   90.00
_cell.angle_gamma   90.00
#
_symmetry.space_group_name_H-M   'P 1'
#
loop_
_entity.id
_entity.type
_entity.pdbx_description
1 polymer ?
#
loop_
_entity_poly.entity_id
_entity_poly.type
_entity_poly.pdbx_seq_one_letter_code
_entity_poly.pdbx_strand_id
1 'polypeptide(L)'
;MSDIEAAPSANGGLGSAMSRLLSLLASPEMARWRPRMAVALVLTIASKFFAVGAPVAFGAGVNAITERAAGVTAGAFILAFLLYAGARFASVGAPQWRDAIFAPVSQDAQRLVAVQTFGHVQRLSLNFHQTKRTGALNRIIERGARAVDFLLRFLVFNIGPTLIELLLAAAVMGVAYGWEFPVIAVFTVAAYAGATFSVTEWRVRLRREMNDADNEASARAVDALMNFETVKSFGAEARETGRYNASMQRYANAAAKSQSSLALLNGLQALVMNLGLLAMALMAGWKAWNGVLGAGDVAAVTLILMNIYQPLNILGWAYREIKQSAVDMERLYDTLALQPEVADAGDAKPLDVSGGAVSFDNVHFSHAGRDRSVDGVSFEILAGSFVGICGPSGAGKSTILKLLFRFYDPSRGAIRIDHQDLRSVAQDSLREVLGLVPQEVVLFNDTLRMNVLYGHPDASEADVWDALDRAHLGAFVRELPDGLDT
;
A
#
# COMPACT_ATOMS: atom_id res chain seq x y z
N MET A 1 6.03 23.54 -13.28
CA MET A 1 6.45 22.62 -12.21
C MET A 1 6.19 23.29 -10.87
N SER A 2 4.92 23.61 -10.63
CA SER A 2 4.40 24.24 -9.41
C SER A 2 2.88 23.99 -9.41
N ASP A 3 2.32 23.69 -8.24
CA ASP A 3 0.89 23.58 -7.93
C ASP A 3 0.19 22.20 -8.00
N ILE A 4 0.93 21.10 -7.85
CA ILE A 4 0.28 19.78 -7.55
C ILE A 4 1.10 18.95 -6.55
N GLU A 5 1.63 19.61 -5.52
CA GLU A 5 1.75 18.97 -4.20
C GLU A 5 0.71 19.67 -3.33
N ALA A 6 -0.55 19.25 -3.46
CA ALA A 6 -1.51 19.53 -2.40
C ALA A 6 -0.84 18.96 -1.13
N ALA A 7 -0.54 19.85 -0.17
CA ALA A 7 0.00 19.46 1.11
C ALA A 7 -0.84 18.27 1.64
N PRO A 8 -0.21 17.18 2.12
CA PRO A 8 -0.97 16.12 2.75
C PRO A 8 -1.89 16.78 3.77
N SER A 9 -3.18 16.45 3.74
CA SER A 9 -4.12 16.95 4.73
C SER A 9 -3.47 16.82 6.10
N ALA A 10 -3.38 17.93 6.83
CA ALA A 10 -2.79 17.97 8.17
C ALA A 10 -3.52 17.05 9.20
N ASN A 11 -4.53 16.30 8.74
CA ASN A 11 -5.39 15.39 9.50
C ASN A 11 -5.15 13.89 9.19
N GLY A 12 -4.12 13.55 8.41
CA GLY A 12 -3.66 12.18 8.14
C GLY A 12 -3.01 11.47 9.32
N GLY A 13 -3.68 11.47 10.46
CA GLY A 13 -3.18 10.84 11.68
C GLY A 13 -3.30 9.32 11.63
N LEU A 14 -2.44 8.65 12.39
CA LEU A 14 -2.59 7.23 12.74
C LEU A 14 -4.01 6.85 13.20
N GLY A 15 -4.74 7.79 13.81
CA GLY A 15 -6.13 7.61 14.22
C GLY A 15 -7.13 7.50 13.06
N SER A 16 -7.02 8.34 12.02
CA SER A 16 -7.89 8.25 10.84
C SER A 16 -7.56 7.01 10.01
N ALA A 17 -6.28 6.64 9.98
CA ALA A 17 -5.85 5.38 9.40
C ALA A 17 -6.50 4.18 10.11
N MET A 18 -6.45 4.15 11.44
CA MET A 18 -7.06 3.09 12.23
C MET A 18 -8.59 3.01 12.04
N SER A 19 -9.28 4.15 12.01
CA SER A 19 -10.74 4.17 11.84
C SER A 19 -11.16 3.62 10.46
N ARG A 20 -10.41 3.96 9.40
CA ARG A 20 -10.62 3.43 8.05
C ARG A 20 -10.36 1.93 7.96
N LEU A 21 -9.34 1.42 8.66
CA LEU A 21 -9.07 -0.01 8.72
C LEU A 21 -10.17 -0.77 9.46
N LEU A 22 -10.64 -0.23 10.58
CA LEU A 22 -11.72 -0.84 11.34
C LEU A 22 -13.04 -0.83 10.57
N SER A 23 -13.35 0.26 9.86
CA SER A 23 -14.55 0.32 9.01
C SER A 23 -14.46 -0.63 7.82
N LEU A 24 -13.28 -0.78 7.22
CA LEU A 24 -13.00 -1.76 6.17
C LEU A 24 -13.20 -3.20 6.68
N LEU A 25 -12.64 -3.57 7.83
CA LEU A 25 -12.82 -4.91 8.40
C LEU A 25 -14.26 -5.17 8.87
N ALA A 26 -14.99 -4.13 9.25
CA ALA A 26 -16.39 -4.21 9.63
C ALA A 26 -17.35 -4.32 8.43
N SER A 27 -16.87 -4.03 7.21
CA SER A 27 -17.69 -3.98 6.00
C SER A 27 -18.41 -5.32 5.74
N PRO A 28 -19.58 -5.31 5.07
CA PRO A 28 -20.30 -6.52 4.69
C PRO A 28 -19.45 -7.47 3.85
N GLU A 29 -18.59 -6.92 2.98
CA GLU A 29 -17.70 -7.68 2.09
C GLU A 29 -16.66 -8.50 2.87
N MET A 30 -16.24 -8.01 4.05
CA MET A 30 -15.29 -8.68 4.94
C MET A 30 -15.96 -9.59 5.98
N ALA A 31 -17.30 -9.68 6.01
CA ALA A 31 -18.03 -10.43 7.03
C ALA A 31 -17.64 -11.92 7.10
N ARG A 32 -17.34 -12.54 5.95
CA ARG A 32 -16.89 -13.95 5.86
C ARG A 32 -15.59 -14.23 6.62
N TRP A 33 -14.78 -13.21 6.87
CA TRP A 33 -13.48 -13.34 7.53
C TRP A 33 -13.54 -13.15 9.04
N ARG A 34 -14.67 -12.71 9.60
CA ARG A 34 -14.83 -12.42 11.04
C ARG A 34 -14.41 -13.59 11.96
N PRO A 35 -14.75 -14.86 11.67
CA PRO A 35 -14.29 -15.98 12.49
C PRO A 35 -12.76 -16.14 12.49
N ARG A 36 -12.11 -15.97 11.33
CA ARG A 36 -10.64 -16.06 11.23
C ARG A 36 -9.96 -14.91 11.97
N MET A 37 -10.52 -13.70 11.88
CA MET A 37 -10.04 -12.54 12.65
C MET A 37 -10.13 -12.78 14.15
N ALA A 38 -11.25 -13.35 14.63
CA ALA A 38 -11.41 -13.68 16.04
C ALA A 38 -10.39 -14.73 16.51
N VAL A 39 -10.20 -15.81 15.75
CA VAL A 39 -9.19 -16.85 16.07
C VAL A 39 -7.78 -16.27 16.08
N ALA A 40 -7.43 -15.45 15.09
CA ALA A 40 -6.13 -14.78 15.05
C ALA A 40 -5.90 -13.88 16.27
N LEU A 41 -6.92 -13.12 16.70
CA LEU A 41 -6.84 -12.28 17.90
C LEU A 41 -6.68 -13.12 19.17
N VAL A 42 -7.44 -14.21 19.31
CA VAL A 42 -7.33 -15.13 20.46
C VAL A 42 -5.94 -15.76 20.52
N LEU A 43 -5.42 -16.28 19.40
CA LEU A 43 -4.07 -16.85 19.33
C LEU A 43 -3.01 -15.81 19.70
N THR A 44 -3.18 -14.57 19.25
CA THR A 44 -2.27 -13.46 19.56
C THR A 44 -2.23 -13.17 21.06
N ILE A 45 -3.40 -13.04 21.70
CA ILE A 45 -3.49 -12.74 23.12
C ILE A 45 -2.97 -13.93 23.94
N ALA A 46 -3.39 -15.15 23.60
CA ALA A 46 -2.93 -16.37 24.26
C ALA A 46 -1.40 -16.53 24.21
N SER A 47 -0.77 -16.21 23.08
CA SER A 47 0.68 -16.31 22.94
C SER A 47 1.43 -15.40 23.90
N LYS A 48 0.88 -14.23 24.25
CA LYS A 48 1.50 -13.29 25.20
C LYS A 48 1.46 -13.79 26.63
N PHE A 49 0.37 -14.46 27.02
CA PHE A 49 0.30 -15.14 28.31
C PHE A 49 1.36 -16.27 28.40
N PHE A 50 1.53 -17.06 27.34
CA PHE A 50 2.59 -18.07 27.31
C PHE A 50 3.99 -17.47 27.29
N ALA A 51 4.20 -16.33 26.62
CA ALA A 51 5.52 -15.67 26.55
C ALA A 51 6.03 -15.22 27.91
N VAL A 52 5.13 -14.74 28.78
CA VAL A 52 5.47 -14.32 30.16
C VAL A 52 5.40 -15.50 31.14
N GLY A 53 4.43 -16.41 30.97
CA GLY A 53 4.24 -17.55 31.86
C GLY A 53 5.28 -18.65 31.72
N ALA A 54 5.81 -18.90 30.51
CA ALA A 54 6.80 -19.96 30.29
C ALA A 54 8.10 -19.74 31.09
N PRO A 55 8.73 -18.54 31.09
CA PRO A 55 9.85 -18.25 31.99
C PRO A 55 9.58 -18.51 33.47
N VAL A 56 8.40 -18.16 33.96
CA VAL A 56 7.99 -18.37 35.37
C VAL A 56 7.91 -19.87 35.68
N ALA A 57 7.27 -20.64 34.79
CA ALA A 57 7.19 -22.10 34.91
C ALA A 57 8.58 -22.77 34.87
N PHE A 58 9.49 -22.26 34.04
CA PHE A 58 10.88 -22.69 34.01
C PHE A 58 11.58 -22.43 35.35
N GLY A 59 11.44 -21.23 35.90
CA GLY A 59 12.00 -20.89 37.21
C GLY A 59 11.47 -21.77 38.34
N ALA A 60 10.15 -21.96 38.40
CA ALA A 60 9.53 -22.85 39.38
C ALA A 60 10.07 -24.30 39.27
N GLY A 61 10.26 -24.79 38.05
CA GLY A 61 10.88 -26.10 37.80
C GLY A 61 12.31 -26.20 38.33
N VAL A 62 13.13 -25.16 38.14
CA VAL A 62 14.50 -25.11 38.65
C VAL A 62 14.55 -25.02 40.18
N ASN A 63 13.67 -24.23 40.80
CA ASN A 63 13.59 -24.14 42.27
C ASN A 63 13.22 -25.51 42.87
N ALA A 64 12.25 -26.23 42.30
CA ALA A 64 11.83 -27.55 42.78
C ALA A 64 12.98 -28.59 42.80
N ILE A 65 13.93 -28.51 41.85
CA ILE A 65 15.13 -29.36 41.83
C ILE A 65 16.10 -28.96 42.95
N THR A 66 16.32 -27.67 43.09
CA THR A 66 17.35 -27.09 43.96
C THR A 66 17.02 -27.31 45.43
N GLU A 67 15.74 -27.23 45.78
CA GLU A 67 15.23 -27.44 47.14
C GLU A 67 15.12 -28.92 47.53
N ARG A 68 15.41 -29.86 46.60
CA ARG A 68 15.17 -31.31 46.77
C ARG A 68 13.82 -31.58 47.42
N ALA A 69 12.78 -30.87 46.98
CA ALA A 69 11.46 -30.93 47.61
C ALA A 69 11.02 -32.40 47.72
N ALA A 70 10.78 -32.86 48.95
CA ALA A 70 10.48 -34.26 49.22
C ALA A 70 9.25 -34.67 48.39
N GLY A 71 9.41 -35.67 47.51
CA GLY A 71 8.35 -36.16 46.64
C GLY A 71 8.41 -35.70 45.18
N VAL A 72 9.36 -34.85 44.76
CA VAL A 72 9.57 -34.56 43.33
C VAL A 72 10.17 -35.79 42.65
N THR A 73 9.33 -36.50 41.90
CA THR A 73 9.76 -37.65 41.09
C THR A 73 10.41 -37.19 39.79
N ALA A 74 11.25 -38.04 39.19
CA ALA A 74 11.79 -37.80 37.84
C ALA A 74 10.67 -37.53 36.81
N GLY A 75 9.49 -38.15 36.99
CA GLY A 75 8.32 -37.91 36.15
C GLY A 75 7.74 -36.50 36.28
N ALA A 76 7.61 -35.96 37.51
CA ALA A 76 7.14 -34.59 37.73
C ALA A 76 8.10 -33.55 37.14
N PHE A 77 9.41 -33.81 37.24
CA PHE A 77 10.45 -32.98 36.63
C PHE A 77 10.36 -32.97 35.09
N ILE A 78 10.29 -34.15 34.46
CA ILE A 78 10.14 -34.28 33.00
C ILE A 78 8.87 -33.56 32.55
N LEU A 79 7.75 -33.75 33.26
CA LEU A 79 6.49 -33.09 32.93
C LEU A 79 6.60 -31.56 33.00
N ALA A 80 7.25 -30.99 34.02
CA ALA A 80 7.43 -29.54 34.14
C ALA A 80 8.24 -28.95 32.97
N PHE A 81 9.31 -29.62 32.55
CA PHE A 81 10.11 -29.18 31.39
C PHE A 81 9.39 -29.38 30.06
N LEU A 82 8.59 -30.43 29.91
CA LEU A 82 7.71 -30.60 28.75
C LEU A 82 6.63 -29.52 28.69
N LEU A 83 6.04 -29.16 29.83
CA LEU A 83 5.08 -28.05 29.93
C LEU A 83 5.73 -26.70 29.59
N TYR A 84 6.95 -26.45 30.08
CA TYR A 84 7.73 -25.27 29.68
C TYR A 84 8.00 -25.26 28.17
N ALA A 85 8.49 -26.37 27.61
CA ALA A 85 8.78 -26.47 26.18
C ALA A 85 7.51 -26.27 25.34
N GLY A 86 6.39 -26.85 25.76
CA GLY A 86 5.07 -26.66 25.15
C GLY A 86 4.58 -25.22 25.23
N ALA A 87 4.70 -24.57 26.40
CA ALA A 87 4.33 -23.17 26.57
C ALA A 87 5.22 -22.23 25.74
N ARG A 88 6.53 -22.49 25.68
CA ARG A 88 7.46 -21.75 24.82
C ARG A 88 7.14 -21.96 23.33
N PHE A 89 6.80 -23.19 22.94
CA PHE A 89 6.37 -23.47 21.57
C PHE A 89 5.05 -22.75 21.27
N ALA A 90 4.10 -22.71 22.19
CA ALA A 90 2.85 -21.97 22.02
C ALA A 90 3.10 -20.45 21.92
N SER A 91 4.03 -19.88 22.69
CA SER A 91 4.34 -18.45 22.63
C SER A 91 4.95 -18.01 21.30
N VAL A 92 5.81 -18.85 20.71
CA VAL A 92 6.50 -18.57 19.43
C VAL A 92 5.71 -19.07 18.21
N GLY A 93 5.02 -20.21 18.35
CA GLY A 93 4.28 -20.89 17.28
C GLY A 93 2.89 -20.29 17.03
N ALA A 94 2.16 -19.88 18.07
CA ALA A 94 0.83 -19.27 17.88
C ALA A 94 0.87 -18.01 17.01
N PRO A 95 1.86 -17.11 17.09
CA PRO A 95 2.04 -16.01 16.12
C PRO A 95 2.20 -16.47 14.66
N GLN A 96 2.91 -17.57 14.41
CA GLN A 96 3.07 -18.12 13.05
C GLN A 96 1.75 -18.64 12.51
N TRP A 97 0.98 -19.32 13.36
CA TRP A 97 -0.34 -19.86 12.99
C TRP A 97 -1.36 -18.74 12.78
N ARG A 98 -1.34 -17.73 13.66
CA ARG A 98 -2.08 -16.48 13.48
C ARG A 98 -1.78 -15.86 12.13
N ASP A 99 -0.50 -15.71 11.76
CA ASP A 99 -0.12 -15.08 10.49
C ASP A 99 -0.63 -15.86 9.28
N ALA A 100 -0.59 -17.20 9.34
CA ALA A 100 -1.16 -18.04 8.29
C ALA A 100 -2.70 -17.92 8.20
N ILE A 101 -3.39 -17.88 9.34
CA ILE A 101 -4.86 -17.75 9.41
C ILE A 101 -5.31 -16.37 8.94
N PHE A 102 -4.57 -15.32 9.29
CA PHE A 102 -4.90 -13.94 8.95
C PHE A 102 -4.48 -13.55 7.53
N ALA A 103 -3.52 -14.24 6.92
CA ALA A 103 -3.02 -13.84 5.61
C ALA A 103 -4.10 -13.71 4.53
N PRO A 104 -5.07 -14.63 4.39
CA PRO A 104 -6.17 -14.45 3.44
C PRO A 104 -7.05 -13.24 3.74
N VAL A 105 -7.22 -12.87 5.01
CA VAL A 105 -8.00 -11.70 5.43
C VAL A 105 -7.34 -10.42 4.96
N SER A 106 -6.02 -10.30 5.22
CA SER A 106 -5.28 -9.09 4.85
C SER A 106 -5.15 -8.94 3.33
N GLN A 107 -4.94 -10.04 2.61
CA GLN A 107 -4.84 -10.06 1.15
C GLN A 107 -6.17 -9.74 0.48
N ASP A 108 -7.30 -10.22 1.01
CA ASP A 108 -8.62 -9.87 0.47
C ASP A 108 -8.98 -8.41 0.77
N ALA A 109 -8.63 -7.87 1.94
CA ALA A 109 -8.77 -6.45 2.24
C ALA A 109 -7.95 -5.58 1.27
N GLN A 110 -6.70 -5.95 1.01
CA GLN A 110 -5.85 -5.28 0.02
C GLN A 110 -6.46 -5.35 -1.39
N ARG A 111 -6.91 -6.53 -1.84
CA ARG A 111 -7.57 -6.75 -3.13
C ARG A 111 -8.79 -5.85 -3.27
N LEU A 112 -9.65 -5.83 -2.26
CA LEU A 112 -10.91 -5.10 -2.26
C LEU A 112 -10.68 -3.59 -2.39
N VAL A 113 -9.77 -3.03 -1.57
CA VAL A 113 -9.43 -1.60 -1.65
C VAL A 113 -8.80 -1.26 -3.00
N ALA A 114 -7.91 -2.11 -3.53
CA ALA A 114 -7.29 -1.88 -4.84
C ALA A 114 -8.34 -1.89 -5.97
N VAL A 115 -9.23 -2.88 -6.00
CA VAL A 115 -10.28 -3.01 -7.02
C VAL A 115 -11.30 -1.88 -6.93
N GLN A 116 -11.76 -1.54 -5.73
CA GLN A 116 -12.68 -0.42 -5.53
C GLN A 116 -12.06 0.90 -5.99
N THR A 117 -10.79 1.15 -5.64
CA THR A 117 -10.09 2.37 -6.07
C THR A 117 -9.88 2.40 -7.58
N PHE A 118 -9.48 1.28 -8.18
CA PHE A 118 -9.31 1.18 -9.63
C PHE A 118 -10.63 1.40 -10.38
N GLY A 119 -11.73 0.80 -9.91
CA GLY A 119 -13.06 1.03 -10.46
C GLY A 119 -13.54 2.47 -10.32
N HIS A 120 -13.32 3.08 -9.15
CA HIS A 120 -13.68 4.50 -8.91
C HIS A 120 -12.90 5.45 -9.81
N VAL A 121 -11.59 5.24 -9.94
CA VAL A 121 -10.71 6.06 -10.78
C VAL A 121 -11.15 6.05 -12.24
N GLN A 122 -11.61 4.93 -12.78
CA GLN A 122 -12.10 4.84 -14.15
C GLN A 122 -13.38 5.68 -14.39
N ARG A 123 -14.14 5.99 -13.33
CA ARG A 123 -15.34 6.84 -13.39
C ARG A 123 -15.04 8.33 -13.26
N LEU A 124 -13.80 8.71 -12.94
CA LEU A 124 -13.40 10.12 -12.88
C LEU A 124 -13.31 10.73 -14.28
N SER A 125 -13.45 12.05 -14.35
CA SER A 125 -13.55 12.77 -15.62
C SER A 125 -12.28 12.67 -16.48
N LEU A 126 -12.43 12.88 -17.79
CA LEU A 126 -11.29 12.93 -18.71
C LEU A 126 -10.27 14.02 -18.31
N ASN A 127 -10.74 15.13 -17.73
CA ASN A 127 -9.87 16.19 -17.20
C ASN A 127 -8.91 15.66 -16.12
N PHE A 128 -9.44 14.86 -15.20
CA PHE A 128 -8.65 14.24 -14.15
C PHE A 128 -7.54 13.35 -14.76
N HIS A 129 -7.88 12.53 -15.75
CA HIS A 129 -6.91 11.64 -16.41
C HIS A 129 -5.89 12.38 -17.27
N GLN A 130 -6.23 13.53 -17.87
CA GLN A 130 -5.28 14.34 -18.66
C GLN A 130 -4.32 15.15 -17.78
N THR A 131 -4.75 15.56 -16.59
CA THR A 131 -3.93 16.35 -15.67
C THR A 131 -3.07 15.48 -14.75
N LYS A 132 -3.49 14.24 -14.48
CA LYS A 132 -2.74 13.30 -13.65
C LYS A 132 -1.84 12.42 -14.50
N ARG A 133 -0.61 12.20 -14.02
CA ARG A 133 0.29 11.20 -14.62
C ARG A 133 -0.22 9.81 -14.29
N THR A 134 -0.59 9.00 -15.28
CA THR A 134 -1.11 7.63 -15.10
C THR A 134 -0.22 6.77 -14.18
N GLY A 135 1.11 6.86 -14.34
CA GLY A 135 2.05 6.15 -13.48
C GLY A 135 2.07 6.61 -12.02
N ALA A 136 1.70 7.87 -11.73
CA ALA A 136 1.56 8.35 -10.35
C ALA A 136 0.27 7.83 -9.71
N LEU A 137 -0.82 7.77 -10.47
CA LEU A 137 -2.11 7.25 -10.02
C LEU A 137 -2.03 5.74 -9.72
N ASN A 138 -1.42 4.96 -10.60
CA ASN A 138 -1.18 3.54 -10.35
C ASN A 138 -0.37 3.32 -9.05
N ARG A 139 0.68 4.13 -8.83
CA ARG A 139 1.46 4.08 -7.58
C ARG A 139 0.66 4.47 -6.34
N ILE A 140 -0.37 5.31 -6.45
CA ILE A 140 -1.25 5.63 -5.31
C ILE A 140 -2.09 4.40 -4.96
N ILE A 141 -2.70 3.76 -5.95
CA ILE A 141 -3.51 2.55 -5.77
C ILE A 141 -2.65 1.43 -5.15
N GLU A 142 -1.51 1.15 -5.77
CA GLU A 142 -0.63 0.05 -5.40
C GLU A 142 -0.03 0.23 -3.99
N ARG A 143 0.51 1.42 -3.68
CA ARG A 143 1.08 1.70 -2.35
C ARG A 143 0.01 1.81 -1.29
N GLY A 144 -1.12 2.47 -1.58
CA GLY A 144 -2.20 2.58 -0.61
C GLY A 144 -2.81 1.22 -0.25
N ALA A 145 -2.98 0.33 -1.23
CA ALA A 145 -3.47 -1.03 -0.99
C ALA A 145 -2.47 -1.85 -0.16
N ARG A 146 -1.16 -1.78 -0.45
CA ARG A 146 -0.12 -2.41 0.39
C ARG A 146 -0.06 -1.84 1.80
N ALA A 147 -0.26 -0.53 1.95
CA ALA A 147 -0.28 0.13 3.24
C ALA A 147 -1.41 -0.41 4.13
N VAL A 148 -2.57 -0.75 3.54
CA VAL A 148 -3.67 -1.42 4.26
C VAL A 148 -3.21 -2.77 4.83
N ASP A 149 -2.61 -3.65 4.02
CA ASP A 149 -2.09 -4.95 4.48
C ASP A 149 -1.06 -4.79 5.61
N PHE A 150 -0.10 -3.89 5.42
CA PHE A 150 0.94 -3.63 6.42
C PHE A 150 0.35 -3.13 7.73
N LEU A 151 -0.47 -2.07 7.71
CA LEU A 151 -1.01 -1.47 8.93
C LEU A 151 -1.91 -2.44 9.69
N LEU A 152 -2.72 -3.24 8.98
CA LEU A 152 -3.55 -4.28 9.59
C LEU A 152 -2.69 -5.30 10.35
N ARG A 153 -1.68 -5.87 9.69
CA ARG A 153 -0.81 -6.86 10.30
C ARG A 153 0.01 -6.27 11.44
N PHE A 154 0.59 -5.10 11.20
CA PHE A 154 1.59 -4.55 12.10
C PHE A 154 0.97 -3.92 13.36
N LEU A 155 -0.08 -3.12 13.23
CA LEU A 155 -0.68 -2.45 14.38
C LEU A 155 -1.45 -3.44 15.26
N VAL A 156 -2.29 -4.28 14.66
CA VAL A 156 -3.16 -5.21 15.39
C VAL A 156 -2.38 -6.36 16.01
N PHE A 157 -1.36 -6.87 15.30
CA PHE A 157 -0.69 -8.11 15.70
C PHE A 157 0.76 -7.97 16.18
N ASN A 158 1.38 -6.80 16.04
CA ASN A 158 2.69 -6.53 16.64
C ASN A 158 2.61 -5.47 17.74
N ILE A 159 2.15 -4.24 17.45
CA ILE A 159 2.18 -3.15 18.45
C ILE A 159 1.25 -3.41 19.64
N GLY A 160 -0.04 -3.64 19.41
CA GLY A 160 -1.00 -3.89 20.49
C GLY A 160 -0.59 -5.05 21.40
N PRO A 161 -0.26 -6.23 20.85
CA PRO A 161 0.18 -7.38 21.64
C PRO A 161 1.51 -7.18 22.35
N THR A 162 2.44 -6.40 21.78
CA THR A 162 3.69 -6.04 22.47
C THR A 162 3.41 -5.21 23.72
N LEU A 163 2.50 -4.22 23.64
CA LEU A 163 2.10 -3.45 24.82
C LEU A 163 1.47 -4.35 25.90
N ILE A 164 0.61 -5.30 25.50
CA ILE A 164 0.03 -6.30 26.43
C ILE A 164 1.14 -7.14 27.08
N GLU A 165 2.09 -7.64 26.29
CA GLU A 165 3.22 -8.43 26.79
C GLU A 165 4.09 -7.67 27.78
N LEU A 166 4.41 -6.40 27.48
CA LEU A 166 5.18 -5.54 28.38
C LEU A 166 4.46 -5.29 29.71
N LEU A 167 3.15 -5.01 29.66
CA LEU A 167 2.33 -4.81 30.86
C LEU A 167 2.22 -6.09 31.70
N LEU A 168 1.98 -7.24 31.04
CA LEU A 168 1.94 -8.54 31.71
C LEU A 168 3.29 -8.88 32.36
N ALA A 169 4.40 -8.69 31.64
CA ALA A 169 5.72 -8.95 32.16
C ALA A 169 6.06 -8.05 33.35
N ALA A 170 5.74 -6.75 33.27
CA ALA A 170 5.95 -5.82 34.37
C ALA A 170 5.11 -6.20 35.61
N ALA A 171 3.84 -6.56 35.42
CA ALA A 171 2.96 -6.99 36.50
C ALA A 171 3.45 -8.29 37.16
N VAL A 172 3.81 -9.30 36.35
CA VAL A 172 4.33 -10.59 36.85
C VAL A 172 5.65 -10.36 37.59
N MET A 173 6.58 -9.59 37.04
CA MET A 173 7.85 -9.30 37.71
C MET A 173 7.65 -8.56 39.04
N GLY A 174 6.78 -7.54 39.05
CA GLY A 174 6.50 -6.73 40.23
C GLY A 174 5.87 -7.53 41.36
N VAL A 175 4.90 -8.40 41.04
CA VAL A 175 4.17 -9.19 42.04
C VAL A 175 4.96 -10.43 42.49
N ALA A 176 5.60 -11.15 41.57
CA ALA A 176 6.25 -12.43 41.89
C ALA A 176 7.67 -12.28 42.44
N TYR A 177 8.42 -11.26 41.99
CA TYR A 177 9.86 -11.14 42.29
C TYR A 177 10.21 -9.82 43.00
N GLY A 178 9.40 -8.78 42.82
CA GLY A 178 9.52 -7.47 43.47
C GLY A 178 9.51 -6.31 42.50
N TRP A 179 9.19 -5.12 43.01
CA TRP A 179 8.99 -3.89 42.22
C TRP A 179 10.28 -3.37 41.55
N GLU A 180 11.45 -3.80 42.00
CA GLU A 180 12.75 -3.36 41.47
C GLU A 180 12.97 -3.87 40.04
N PHE A 181 12.48 -5.07 39.71
CA PHE A 181 12.61 -5.68 38.39
C PHE A 181 11.87 -4.94 37.28
N PRO A 182 10.56 -4.62 37.41
CA PRO A 182 9.87 -3.80 36.40
C PRO A 182 10.47 -2.39 36.31
N VAL A 183 11.00 -1.81 37.40
CA VAL A 183 11.70 -0.52 37.34
C VAL A 183 12.98 -0.59 36.50
N ILE A 184 13.81 -1.62 36.70
CA ILE A 184 15.02 -1.85 35.87
C ILE A 184 14.63 -2.04 34.40
N ALA A 185 13.57 -2.82 34.14
CA ALA A 185 13.07 -3.05 32.79
C ALA A 185 12.61 -1.74 32.13
N VAL A 186 11.78 -0.95 32.80
CA VAL A 186 11.29 0.36 32.30
C VAL A 186 12.44 1.32 32.04
N PHE A 187 13.41 1.42 32.96
CA PHE A 187 14.57 2.30 32.78
C PHE A 187 15.43 1.85 31.61
N THR A 188 15.64 0.54 31.43
CA THR A 188 16.41 0.02 30.29
C THR A 188 15.68 0.29 28.98
N VAL A 189 14.36 0.07 28.92
CA VAL A 189 13.54 0.38 27.74
C VAL A 189 13.57 1.89 27.42
N ALA A 190 13.50 2.75 28.44
CA ALA A 190 13.59 4.19 28.27
C ALA A 190 14.97 4.63 27.75
N ALA A 191 16.05 4.08 28.31
CA ALA A 191 17.41 4.31 27.84
C ALA A 191 17.62 3.81 26.39
N TYR A 192 17.09 2.63 26.07
CA TYR A 192 17.11 2.06 24.73
C TYR A 192 16.38 2.96 23.73
N ALA A 193 15.17 3.40 24.08
CA ALA A 193 14.35 4.28 23.25
C ALA A 193 15.06 5.63 23.03
N GLY A 194 15.56 6.25 24.11
CA GLY A 194 16.31 7.51 24.04
C GLY A 194 17.53 7.42 23.12
N ALA A 195 18.38 6.40 23.33
CA ALA A 195 19.54 6.15 22.48
C ALA A 195 19.14 5.92 21.01
N THR A 196 18.07 5.17 20.78
CA THR A 196 17.56 4.88 19.43
C THR A 196 17.07 6.14 18.74
N PHE A 197 16.27 6.98 19.40
CA PHE A 197 15.74 8.20 18.81
C PHE A 197 16.86 9.20 18.48
N SER A 198 17.77 9.46 19.42
CA SER A 198 18.87 10.42 19.22
C SER A 198 19.78 10.04 18.04
N VAL A 199 20.16 8.77 17.94
CA VAL A 199 21.01 8.30 16.84
C VAL A 199 20.23 8.23 15.52
N THR A 200 18.94 7.85 15.56
CA THR A 200 18.12 7.74 14.35
C THR A 200 17.98 9.09 13.65
N GLU A 201 17.78 10.18 14.38
CA GLU A 201 17.67 11.52 13.80
C GLU A 201 18.92 11.93 13.01
N TRP A 202 20.11 11.68 13.57
CA TRP A 202 21.37 11.88 12.86
C TRP A 202 21.49 11.01 11.60
N ARG A 203 21.11 9.72 11.71
CA ARG A 203 21.15 8.77 10.58
C ARG A 203 20.23 9.14 9.42
N VAL A 204 19.17 9.90 9.65
CA VAL A 204 18.27 10.36 8.56
C VAL A 204 19.06 11.13 7.50
N ARG A 205 20.06 11.94 7.89
CA ARG A 205 20.88 12.70 6.94
C ARG A 205 21.74 11.78 6.06
N LEU A 206 22.39 10.79 6.63
CA LEU A 206 23.20 9.81 5.89
C LEU A 206 22.34 8.99 4.92
N ARG A 207 21.12 8.64 5.34
CA ARG A 207 20.18 7.92 4.49
C ARG A 207 19.66 8.78 3.33
N ARG A 208 19.48 10.09 3.54
CA ARG A 208 19.16 11.04 2.47
C ARG A 208 20.29 11.13 1.44
N GLU A 209 21.54 11.32 1.87
CA GLU A 209 22.71 11.35 0.98
C GLU A 209 22.83 10.07 0.13
N MET A 210 22.60 8.90 0.75
CA MET A 210 22.56 7.61 0.05
C MET A 210 21.45 7.54 -1.00
N ASN A 211 20.22 7.96 -0.65
CA ASN A 211 19.09 7.94 -1.57
C ASN A 211 19.28 8.93 -2.74
N ASP A 212 19.86 10.10 -2.48
CA ASP A 212 20.13 11.09 -3.53
C ASP A 212 21.17 10.55 -4.54
N ALA A 213 22.21 9.88 -4.05
CA ALA A 213 23.20 9.21 -4.90
C ALA A 213 22.60 8.03 -5.70
N ASP A 214 21.68 7.27 -5.10
CA ASP A 214 20.95 6.18 -5.75
C ASP A 214 20.04 6.69 -6.89
N ASN A 215 19.30 7.77 -6.61
CA ASN A 215 18.47 8.44 -7.60
C ASN A 215 19.30 8.97 -8.78
N GLU A 216 20.47 9.56 -8.51
CA GLU A 216 21.37 10.04 -9.55
C GLU A 216 21.90 8.88 -10.43
N ALA A 217 22.32 7.77 -9.82
CA ALA A 217 22.79 6.60 -10.54
C ALA A 217 21.66 5.98 -11.40
N SER A 218 20.46 5.83 -10.83
CA SER A 218 19.28 5.30 -11.50
C SER A 218 18.85 6.17 -12.67
N ALA A 219 18.80 7.50 -12.49
CA ALA A 219 18.45 8.44 -13.54
C ALA A 219 19.42 8.34 -14.73
N ARG A 220 20.74 8.27 -14.47
CA ARG A 220 21.75 8.11 -15.52
C ARG A 220 21.59 6.79 -16.29
N ALA A 221 21.31 5.69 -15.59
CA ALA A 221 21.09 4.39 -16.24
C ALA A 221 19.85 4.43 -17.14
N VAL A 222 18.74 4.96 -16.63
CA VAL A 222 17.49 5.11 -17.37
C VAL A 222 17.66 6.02 -18.58
N ASP A 223 18.33 7.17 -18.45
CA ASP A 223 18.59 8.08 -19.56
C ASP A 223 19.44 7.43 -20.66
N ALA A 224 20.49 6.69 -20.30
CA ALA A 224 21.34 6.00 -21.27
C ALA A 224 20.60 4.87 -22.01
N LEU A 225 19.69 4.17 -21.32
CA LEU A 225 18.89 3.09 -21.91
C LEU A 225 17.72 3.61 -22.77
N MET A 226 17.03 4.67 -22.34
CA MET A 226 15.98 5.30 -23.14
C MET A 226 16.55 5.96 -24.41
N ASN A 227 17.76 6.52 -24.32
CA ASN A 227 18.45 7.15 -25.45
C ASN A 227 19.52 6.22 -26.05
N PHE A 228 19.29 4.91 -26.02
CA PHE A 228 20.27 3.91 -26.45
C PHE A 228 20.70 4.11 -27.91
N GLU A 229 19.80 4.51 -28.80
CA GLU A 229 20.11 4.84 -30.18
C GLU A 229 21.15 5.96 -30.29
N THR A 230 21.03 6.99 -29.44
CA THR A 230 22.01 8.09 -29.37
C THR A 230 23.35 7.55 -28.85
N VAL A 231 23.35 6.76 -27.78
CA VAL A 231 24.58 6.17 -27.23
C VAL A 231 25.32 5.36 -28.29
N LYS A 232 24.60 4.53 -29.06
CA LYS A 232 25.14 3.72 -30.15
C LYS A 232 25.64 4.55 -31.32
N SER A 233 24.86 5.55 -31.74
CA SER A 233 25.21 6.43 -32.86
C SER A 233 26.52 7.18 -32.64
N PHE A 234 26.88 7.44 -31.39
CA PHE A 234 28.11 8.14 -31.02
C PHE A 234 29.21 7.23 -30.44
N GLY A 235 29.04 5.90 -30.44
CA GLY A 235 30.02 4.96 -29.86
C GLY A 235 30.38 5.26 -28.40
N ALA A 236 29.40 5.74 -27.63
CA ALA A 236 29.61 6.34 -26.32
C ALA A 236 29.53 5.34 -25.14
N GLU A 237 29.48 4.04 -25.40
CA GLU A 237 29.19 3.02 -24.38
C GLU A 237 30.19 3.04 -23.21
N ALA A 238 31.49 3.11 -23.51
CA ALA A 238 32.53 3.15 -22.48
C ALA A 238 32.45 4.45 -21.64
N ARG A 239 32.12 5.58 -22.29
CA ARG A 239 31.96 6.88 -21.61
C ARG A 239 30.75 6.86 -20.67
N GLU A 240 29.61 6.36 -21.13
CA GLU A 240 28.41 6.24 -20.29
C GLU A 240 28.60 5.22 -19.16
N THR A 241 29.29 4.10 -19.42
CA THR A 241 29.69 3.14 -18.38
C THR A 241 30.56 3.81 -17.31
N GLY A 242 31.54 4.63 -17.71
CA GLY A 242 32.37 5.38 -16.77
C GLY A 242 31.59 6.39 -15.92
N ARG A 243 30.65 7.13 -16.54
CA ARG A 243 29.76 8.08 -15.84
C ARG A 243 28.83 7.38 -14.85
N TYR A 244 28.32 6.19 -15.21
CA TYR A 244 27.52 5.36 -14.33
C TYR A 244 28.37 4.85 -13.16
N ASN A 245 29.55 4.29 -13.42
CA ASN A 245 30.47 3.81 -12.39
C ASN A 245 30.84 4.92 -11.36
N ALA A 246 31.10 6.15 -11.80
CA ALA A 246 31.38 7.26 -10.90
C ALA A 246 30.19 7.60 -9.97
N SER A 247 28.96 7.43 -10.45
CA SER A 247 27.75 7.64 -9.65
C SER A 247 27.52 6.49 -8.68
N MET A 248 27.75 5.26 -9.14
CA MET A 248 27.74 4.07 -8.31
C MET A 248 28.81 4.10 -7.21
N GLN A 249 29.98 4.68 -7.45
CA GLN A 249 31.00 4.88 -6.41
C GLN A 249 30.55 5.86 -5.33
N ARG A 250 29.89 6.97 -5.70
CA ARG A 250 29.28 7.90 -4.72
C ARG A 250 28.20 7.19 -3.90
N TYR A 251 27.32 6.44 -4.56
CA TYR A 251 26.32 5.62 -3.90
C TYR A 251 26.96 4.61 -2.94
N ALA A 252 27.97 3.85 -3.39
CA ALA A 252 28.65 2.85 -2.56
C ALA A 252 29.26 3.46 -1.29
N ASN A 253 29.90 4.63 -1.40
CA ASN A 253 30.46 5.34 -0.25
C ASN A 253 29.37 5.84 0.72
N ALA A 254 28.28 6.42 0.20
CA ALA A 254 27.16 6.87 1.02
C ALA A 254 26.42 5.70 1.68
N ALA A 255 26.24 4.59 0.96
CA ALA A 255 25.66 3.35 1.46
C ALA A 255 26.53 2.72 2.55
N ALA A 256 27.86 2.71 2.39
CA ALA A 256 28.78 2.23 3.41
C ALA A 256 28.68 3.06 4.71
N LYS A 257 28.64 4.40 4.62
CA LYS A 257 28.40 5.27 5.79
C LYS A 257 27.05 4.99 6.45
N SER A 258 25.99 4.88 5.65
CA SER A 258 24.64 4.56 6.13
C SER A 258 24.60 3.21 6.85
N GLN A 259 25.27 2.19 6.31
CA GLN A 259 25.35 0.86 6.92
C GLN A 259 26.21 0.86 8.20
N SER A 260 27.37 1.51 8.19
CA SER A 260 28.21 1.66 9.39
C SER A 260 27.48 2.38 10.52
N SER A 261 26.66 3.38 10.19
CA SER A 261 25.81 4.06 11.18
C SER A 261 24.73 3.15 11.78
N LEU A 262 24.22 2.19 11.00
CA LEU A 262 23.28 1.17 11.50
C LEU A 262 24.00 0.22 12.46
N ALA A 263 25.21 -0.23 12.11
CA ALA A 263 26.01 -1.10 12.95
C ALA A 263 26.33 -0.43 14.30
N LEU A 264 26.68 0.86 14.31
CA LEU A 264 26.90 1.63 15.53
C LEU A 264 25.65 1.70 16.41
N LEU A 265 24.48 1.97 15.82
CA LEU A 265 23.20 1.97 16.52
C LEU A 265 22.92 0.60 17.16
N ASN A 266 23.06 -0.48 16.39
CA ASN A 266 22.85 -1.84 16.88
C ASN A 266 23.82 -2.18 18.03
N GLY A 267 25.08 -1.73 17.94
CA GLY A 267 26.07 -1.89 19.01
C GLY A 267 25.69 -1.14 20.28
N LEU A 268 25.24 0.12 20.17
CA LEU A 268 24.76 0.91 21.31
C LEU A 268 23.52 0.29 21.95
N GLN A 269 22.57 -0.18 21.15
CA GLN A 269 21.39 -0.90 21.61
C GLN A 269 21.77 -2.17 22.37
N ALA A 270 22.65 -2.99 21.80
CA ALA A 270 23.15 -4.19 22.47
C ALA A 270 23.87 -3.88 23.79
N LEU A 271 24.63 -2.78 23.86
CA LEU A 271 25.26 -2.33 25.09
C LEU A 271 24.23 -1.96 26.17
N VAL A 272 23.24 -1.14 25.83
CA VAL A 272 22.17 -0.74 26.77
C VAL A 272 21.40 -1.96 27.29
N MET A 273 21.05 -2.88 26.40
CA MET A 273 20.32 -4.10 26.76
C MET A 273 21.15 -5.02 27.67
N ASN A 274 22.45 -5.18 27.38
CA ASN A 274 23.36 -5.95 28.23
C ASN A 274 23.56 -5.30 29.60
N LEU A 275 23.65 -3.97 29.68
CA LEU A 275 23.73 -3.26 30.96
C LEU A 275 22.45 -3.45 31.78
N GLY A 276 21.27 -3.41 31.16
CA GLY A 276 20.02 -3.71 31.83
C GLY A 276 19.93 -5.17 32.30
N LEU A 277 20.40 -6.11 31.47
CA LEU A 277 20.49 -7.53 31.85
C LEU A 277 21.44 -7.74 33.02
N LEU A 278 22.61 -7.08 33.01
CA LEU A 278 23.57 -7.11 34.10
C LEU A 278 22.96 -6.54 35.39
N ALA A 279 22.32 -5.37 35.33
CA ALA A 279 21.67 -4.77 36.49
C ALA A 279 20.60 -5.69 37.08
N MET A 280 19.81 -6.34 36.22
CA MET A 280 18.77 -7.27 36.63
C MET A 280 19.35 -8.56 37.23
N ALA A 281 20.40 -9.12 36.62
CA ALA A 281 21.09 -10.30 37.12
C ALA A 281 21.79 -10.04 38.47
N LEU A 282 22.42 -8.87 38.64
CA LEU A 282 23.00 -8.46 39.92
C LEU A 282 21.93 -8.31 41.01
N MET A 283 20.78 -7.70 40.67
CA MET A 283 19.68 -7.53 41.62
C MET A 283 19.07 -8.89 42.03
N ALA A 284 18.81 -9.75 41.04
CA ALA A 284 18.27 -11.09 41.26
C ALA A 284 19.25 -11.96 42.04
N GLY A 285 20.54 -11.93 41.69
CA GLY A 285 21.61 -12.64 42.39
C GLY A 285 21.79 -12.17 43.83
N TRP A 286 21.69 -10.86 44.08
CA TRP A 286 21.75 -10.32 45.45
C TRP A 286 20.54 -10.75 46.29
N LYS A 287 19.32 -10.72 45.72
CA LYS A 287 18.13 -11.25 46.41
C LYS A 287 18.23 -12.76 46.66
N ALA A 288 18.79 -13.51 45.72
CA ALA A 288 19.02 -14.94 45.89
C ALA A 288 20.08 -15.24 46.95
N TRP A 289 21.16 -14.46 46.99
CA TRP A 289 22.18 -14.54 48.04
C TRP A 289 21.59 -14.30 49.44
N ASN A 290 20.62 -13.37 49.55
CA ASN A 290 19.90 -13.10 50.79
C ASN A 290 18.72 -14.07 51.06
N GLY A 291 18.54 -15.10 50.24
CA GLY A 291 17.48 -16.10 50.42
C GLY A 291 16.06 -15.61 50.11
N VAL A 292 15.90 -14.45 49.46
CA VAL A 292 14.59 -13.90 49.07
C VAL A 292 14.09 -14.54 47.77
N LEU A 293 15.00 -14.94 46.88
CA LEU A 293 14.70 -15.58 45.59
C LEU A 293 15.46 -16.90 45.46
N GLY A 294 14.89 -17.86 44.74
CA GLY A 294 15.55 -19.09 44.34
C GLY A 294 16.39 -18.92 43.06
N ALA A 295 17.25 -19.91 42.78
CA ALA A 295 18.07 -19.92 41.56
C ALA A 295 17.22 -19.93 40.27
N GLY A 296 16.04 -20.54 40.31
CA GLY A 296 15.08 -20.54 39.23
C GLY A 296 14.42 -19.18 38.99
N ASP A 297 14.21 -18.40 40.04
CA ASP A 297 13.63 -17.05 39.91
C ASP A 297 14.60 -16.12 39.19
N VAL A 298 15.90 -16.24 39.47
CA VAL A 298 16.96 -15.53 38.73
C VAL A 298 16.89 -15.87 37.24
N ALA A 299 16.72 -17.15 36.90
CA ALA A 299 16.59 -17.59 35.51
C ALA A 299 15.31 -17.08 34.85
N ALA A 300 14.17 -17.13 35.56
CA ALA A 300 12.88 -16.66 35.06
C ALA A 300 12.91 -15.16 34.73
N VAL A 301 13.40 -14.34 35.65
CA VAL A 301 13.54 -12.88 35.48
C VAL A 301 14.45 -12.55 34.28
N THR A 302 15.57 -13.27 34.14
CA THR A 302 16.50 -13.12 33.00
C THR A 302 15.81 -13.43 31.67
N LEU A 303 15.04 -14.53 31.61
CA LEU A 303 14.31 -14.94 30.41
C LEU A 303 13.18 -13.97 30.04
N ILE A 304 12.42 -13.47 31.03
CA ILE A 304 11.37 -12.46 30.80
C ILE A 304 11.99 -11.21 30.18
N LEU A 305 13.12 -10.74 30.70
CA LEU A 305 13.81 -9.57 30.18
C LEU A 305 14.29 -9.77 28.73
N MET A 306 14.85 -10.93 28.40
CA MET A 306 15.23 -11.27 27.03
C MET A 306 14.04 -11.26 26.06
N ASN A 307 12.86 -11.69 26.51
CA ASN A 307 11.64 -11.66 25.69
C ASN A 307 11.15 -10.23 25.44
N ILE A 308 11.16 -9.37 26.47
CA ILE A 308 10.80 -7.94 26.37
C ILE A 308 11.65 -7.21 25.31
N TYR A 309 12.89 -7.64 25.18
CA TYR A 309 13.92 -7.02 24.35
C TYR A 309 13.80 -7.30 22.85
N GLN A 310 13.35 -8.50 22.46
CA GLN A 310 13.22 -8.85 21.04
C GLN A 310 12.31 -7.91 20.22
N PRO A 311 11.08 -7.57 20.66
CA PRO A 311 10.20 -6.72 19.87
C PRO A 311 10.67 -5.25 19.78
N LEU A 312 11.58 -4.80 20.64
CA LEU A 312 12.07 -3.41 20.61
C LEU A 312 12.91 -3.12 19.35
N ASN A 313 13.63 -4.12 18.83
CA ASN A 313 14.51 -3.99 17.68
C ASN A 313 13.78 -3.57 16.40
N ILE A 314 12.51 -3.92 16.26
CA ILE A 314 11.71 -3.59 15.07
C ILE A 314 11.01 -2.23 15.18
N LEU A 315 10.89 -1.64 16.38
CA LEU A 315 10.09 -0.43 16.62
C LEU A 315 10.58 0.80 15.84
N GLY A 316 11.90 0.96 15.69
CA GLY A 316 12.47 2.11 14.97
C GLY A 316 12.19 2.07 13.46
N TRP A 317 12.19 0.88 12.85
CA TRP A 317 11.73 0.70 11.47
C TRP A 317 10.22 0.89 11.38
N ALA A 318 9.49 0.23 12.28
CA ALA A 318 8.05 0.24 12.33
C ALA A 318 7.45 1.65 12.42
N TYR A 319 7.98 2.52 13.28
CA TYR A 319 7.47 3.89 13.42
C TYR A 319 7.47 4.64 12.08
N ARG A 320 8.56 4.53 11.31
CA ARG A 320 8.66 5.16 9.99
C ARG A 320 7.72 4.53 8.99
N GLU A 321 7.64 3.19 8.98
CA GLU A 321 6.79 2.44 8.07
C GLU A 321 5.30 2.70 8.32
N ILE A 322 4.89 2.76 9.59
CA ILE A 322 3.54 3.12 10.02
C ILE A 322 3.19 4.54 9.54
N LYS A 323 4.09 5.51 9.75
CA LYS A 323 3.86 6.88 9.31
C LYS A 323 3.73 6.98 7.79
N GLN A 324 4.60 6.29 7.04
CA GLN A 324 4.55 6.28 5.58
C GLN A 324 3.28 5.59 5.07
N SER A 325 2.95 4.42 5.62
CA SER A 325 1.74 3.68 5.26
C SER A 325 0.47 4.47 5.57
N ALA A 326 0.43 5.22 6.67
CA ALA A 326 -0.69 6.10 6.98
C ALA A 326 -0.89 7.17 5.88
N VAL A 327 0.19 7.80 5.40
CA VAL A 327 0.14 8.79 4.31
C VAL A 327 -0.25 8.16 2.97
N ASP A 328 0.30 6.98 2.63
CA ASP A 328 -0.03 6.31 1.38
C ASP A 328 -1.49 5.82 1.36
N MET A 329 -1.99 5.32 2.48
CA MET A 329 -3.40 4.98 2.63
C MET A 329 -4.28 6.24 2.60
N GLU A 330 -3.84 7.36 3.19
CA GLU A 330 -4.58 8.62 3.12
C GLU A 330 -4.79 9.07 1.68
N ARG A 331 -3.72 9.11 0.87
CA ARG A 331 -3.78 9.48 -0.54
C ARG A 331 -4.72 8.59 -1.36
N LEU A 332 -4.77 7.29 -1.04
CA LEU A 332 -5.69 6.37 -1.69
C LEU A 332 -7.14 6.73 -1.37
N TYR A 333 -7.45 6.98 -0.10
CA TYR A 333 -8.81 7.38 0.31
C TYR A 333 -9.19 8.78 -0.16
N ASP A 334 -8.24 9.70 -0.27
CA ASP A 334 -8.48 11.01 -0.88
C ASP A 334 -8.85 10.85 -2.35
N THR A 335 -8.24 9.87 -3.05
CA THR A 335 -8.61 9.51 -4.42
C THR A 335 -10.03 8.92 -4.49
N LEU A 336 -10.40 8.06 -3.54
CA LEU A 336 -11.77 7.54 -3.41
C LEU A 336 -12.80 8.63 -3.06
N ALA A 337 -12.38 9.70 -2.39
CA ALA A 337 -13.25 10.82 -2.02
C ALA A 337 -13.52 11.80 -3.18
N LEU A 338 -12.75 11.72 -4.28
CA LEU A 338 -12.98 12.55 -5.45
C LEU A 338 -14.33 12.22 -6.08
N GLN A 339 -15.11 13.27 -6.38
CA GLN A 339 -16.35 13.15 -7.12
C GLN A 339 -16.07 13.35 -8.62
N PRO A 340 -16.68 12.55 -9.52
CA PRO A 340 -16.62 12.81 -10.94
C PRO A 340 -17.17 14.20 -11.28
N GLU A 341 -16.43 14.99 -12.07
CA GLU A 341 -16.91 16.31 -12.52
C GLU A 341 -18.16 16.19 -13.42
N VAL A 342 -18.26 15.08 -14.16
CA VAL A 342 -19.39 14.72 -15.01
C VAL A 342 -20.02 13.46 -14.44
N ALA A 343 -21.16 13.60 -13.79
CA ALA A 343 -21.92 12.52 -13.19
C ALA A 343 -23.33 12.45 -13.79
N ASP A 344 -23.90 11.25 -13.82
CA ASP A 344 -25.31 11.10 -14.20
C ASP A 344 -26.21 11.68 -13.11
N ALA A 345 -27.30 12.32 -13.53
CA ALA A 345 -28.35 12.71 -12.60
C ALA A 345 -28.95 11.46 -11.95
N GLY A 346 -29.43 11.57 -10.70
CA GLY A 346 -30.00 10.43 -9.98
C GLY A 346 -31.22 9.81 -10.66
N ASP A 347 -31.86 10.55 -11.56
CA ASP A 347 -33.02 10.18 -12.38
C ASP A 347 -32.70 10.09 -13.88
N ALA A 348 -31.41 10.02 -14.25
CA ALA A 348 -30.98 9.92 -15.65
C ALA A 348 -31.60 8.68 -16.33
N LYS A 349 -32.21 8.90 -17.49
CA LYS A 349 -32.86 7.83 -18.28
C LYS A 349 -31.91 7.28 -19.34
N PRO A 350 -32.08 6.03 -19.79
CA PRO A 350 -31.40 5.56 -20.99
C PRO A 350 -31.74 6.46 -22.18
N LEU A 351 -30.74 6.76 -23.01
CA LEU A 351 -30.93 7.53 -24.24
C LEU A 351 -31.81 6.72 -25.21
N ASP A 352 -32.92 7.31 -25.66
CA ASP A 352 -33.80 6.72 -26.66
C ASP A 352 -33.46 7.27 -28.05
N VAL A 353 -32.78 6.50 -28.90
CA VAL A 353 -32.36 6.94 -30.23
C VAL A 353 -33.38 6.49 -31.27
N SER A 354 -34.02 7.46 -31.92
CA SER A 354 -35.01 7.25 -32.98
C SER A 354 -34.44 7.56 -34.38
N GLY A 355 -33.74 8.68 -34.51
CA GLY A 355 -33.13 9.15 -35.76
C GLY A 355 -31.65 9.50 -35.61
N GLY A 356 -31.21 9.90 -34.41
CA GLY A 356 -29.82 10.28 -34.15
C GLY A 356 -29.46 11.69 -34.63
N ALA A 357 -30.41 12.62 -34.67
CA ALA A 357 -30.13 14.02 -34.97
C ALA A 357 -29.42 14.68 -33.79
N VAL A 358 -28.33 15.40 -34.04
CA VAL A 358 -27.50 16.04 -33.00
C VAL A 358 -27.63 17.55 -33.09
N SER A 359 -27.97 18.22 -32.00
CA SER A 359 -28.04 19.69 -31.96
C SER A 359 -27.12 20.26 -30.89
N PHE A 360 -26.30 21.24 -31.27
CA PHE A 360 -25.58 22.13 -30.36
C PHE A 360 -26.35 23.45 -30.30
N ASP A 361 -26.70 23.89 -29.09
CA ASP A 361 -27.50 25.09 -28.85
C ASP A 361 -26.75 26.04 -27.90
N ASN A 362 -26.16 27.09 -28.48
CA ASN A 362 -25.38 28.13 -27.80
C ASN A 362 -24.37 27.55 -26.80
N VAL A 363 -23.56 26.59 -27.26
CA VAL A 363 -22.65 25.82 -26.42
C VAL A 363 -21.38 26.62 -26.13
N HIS A 364 -21.05 26.75 -24.84
CA HIS A 364 -19.81 27.33 -24.34
C HIS A 364 -19.04 26.29 -23.54
N PHE A 365 -17.73 26.23 -23.75
CA PHE A 365 -16.84 25.37 -22.97
C PHE A 365 -15.38 25.87 -23.04
N SER A 366 -14.71 25.90 -21.89
CA SER A 366 -13.29 26.18 -21.76
C SER A 366 -12.62 25.10 -20.91
N HIS A 367 -11.44 24.65 -21.34
CA HIS A 367 -10.56 23.85 -20.48
C HIS A 367 -9.98 24.73 -19.36
N ALA A 368 -9.79 24.16 -18.17
CA ALA A 368 -9.13 24.85 -17.07
C ALA A 368 -7.75 25.38 -17.52
N GLY A 369 -7.51 26.69 -17.37
CA GLY A 369 -6.27 27.34 -17.79
C GLY A 369 -6.18 27.74 -19.28
N ARG A 370 -7.29 27.66 -20.03
CA ARG A 370 -7.38 28.24 -21.39
C ARG A 370 -8.55 29.22 -21.48
N ASP A 371 -8.33 30.36 -22.12
CA ASP A 371 -9.34 31.42 -22.16
C ASP A 371 -10.61 31.02 -22.93
N ARG A 372 -10.52 30.34 -24.09
CA ARG A 372 -11.70 29.83 -24.85
C ARG A 372 -11.36 28.63 -25.75
N SER A 373 -12.19 27.58 -25.75
CA SER A 373 -12.12 26.46 -26.71
C SER A 373 -13.38 26.28 -27.55
N VAL A 374 -14.55 26.59 -27.01
CA VAL A 374 -15.86 26.61 -27.70
C VAL A 374 -16.65 27.78 -27.12
N ASP A 375 -17.13 28.71 -27.95
CA ASP A 375 -17.76 29.97 -27.53
C ASP A 375 -19.01 30.25 -28.36
N GLY A 376 -20.18 29.95 -27.80
CA GLY A 376 -21.48 30.22 -28.43
C GLY A 376 -21.81 29.39 -29.67
N VAL A 377 -21.27 28.17 -29.77
CA VAL A 377 -21.43 27.34 -30.97
C VAL A 377 -22.85 26.77 -31.04
N SER A 378 -23.51 26.97 -32.19
CA SER A 378 -24.83 26.42 -32.48
C SER A 378 -24.87 25.83 -33.89
N PHE A 379 -25.26 24.56 -34.01
CA PHE A 379 -25.45 23.88 -35.29
C PHE A 379 -26.27 22.60 -35.10
N GLU A 380 -26.78 22.05 -36.19
CA GLU A 380 -27.55 20.81 -36.22
C GLU A 380 -26.95 19.83 -37.23
N ILE A 381 -26.85 18.57 -36.84
CA ILE A 381 -26.47 17.44 -37.69
C ILE A 381 -27.72 16.59 -37.86
N LEU A 382 -28.24 16.53 -39.09
CA LEU A 382 -29.43 15.75 -39.39
C LEU A 382 -29.14 14.24 -39.32
N ALA A 383 -30.15 13.48 -38.93
CA ALA A 383 -30.12 12.01 -38.93
C ALA A 383 -29.64 11.46 -40.30
N GLY A 384 -28.71 10.51 -40.27
CA GLY A 384 -28.17 9.86 -41.46
C GLY A 384 -27.24 10.71 -42.34
N SER A 385 -26.87 11.93 -41.92
CA SER A 385 -25.98 12.80 -42.67
C SER A 385 -24.50 12.52 -42.40
N PHE A 386 -23.65 12.83 -43.39
CA PHE A 386 -22.19 12.84 -43.24
C PHE A 386 -21.69 14.28 -43.17
N VAL A 387 -21.13 14.68 -42.02
CA VAL A 387 -20.74 16.06 -41.75
C VAL A 387 -19.23 16.14 -41.46
N GLY A 388 -18.55 17.02 -42.20
CA GLY A 388 -17.16 17.37 -41.94
C GLY A 388 -17.03 18.66 -41.14
N ILE A 389 -16.26 18.63 -40.04
CA ILE A 389 -15.92 19.82 -39.25
C ILE A 389 -14.47 20.22 -39.55
N CYS A 390 -14.27 21.37 -40.19
CA CYS A 390 -12.95 21.88 -40.56
C CYS A 390 -12.61 23.21 -39.86
N GLY A 391 -11.32 23.56 -39.83
CA GLY A 391 -10.82 24.79 -39.20
C GLY A 391 -9.36 24.68 -38.76
N PRO A 392 -8.70 25.80 -38.40
CA PRO A 392 -7.31 25.81 -37.99
C PRO A 392 -7.07 24.97 -36.72
N SER A 393 -5.81 24.64 -36.44
CA SER A 393 -5.44 23.98 -35.18
C SER A 393 -5.88 24.86 -33.99
N GLY A 394 -6.44 24.24 -32.95
CA GLY A 394 -6.97 24.97 -31.80
C GLY A 394 -8.40 25.52 -31.94
N ALA A 395 -9.05 25.39 -33.11
CA ALA A 395 -10.43 25.86 -33.33
C ALA A 395 -11.54 25.09 -32.57
N GLY A 396 -11.21 24.23 -31.60
CA GLY A 396 -12.20 23.49 -30.81
C GLY A 396 -12.78 22.22 -31.44
N LYS A 397 -12.32 21.80 -32.63
CA LYS A 397 -12.83 20.61 -33.36
C LYS A 397 -12.87 19.34 -32.51
N SER A 398 -11.74 18.98 -31.89
CA SER A 398 -11.65 17.81 -31.02
C SER A 398 -12.46 17.99 -29.72
N THR A 399 -12.67 19.24 -29.28
CA THR A 399 -13.47 19.55 -28.10
C THR A 399 -14.95 19.32 -28.34
N ILE A 400 -15.47 19.63 -29.55
CA ILE A 400 -16.84 19.32 -29.96
C ILE A 400 -17.11 17.81 -29.85
N LEU A 401 -16.21 16.97 -30.36
CA LEU A 401 -16.34 15.52 -30.25
C LEU A 401 -16.32 15.05 -28.78
N LYS A 402 -15.41 15.59 -27.97
CA LYS A 402 -15.33 15.25 -26.54
C LYS A 402 -16.58 15.67 -25.76
N LEU A 403 -17.22 16.79 -26.13
CA LEU A 403 -18.48 17.24 -25.57
C LEU A 403 -19.65 16.33 -26.00
N LEU A 404 -19.68 15.88 -27.25
CA LEU A 404 -20.70 14.93 -27.75
C LEU A 404 -20.64 13.58 -27.04
N PHE A 405 -19.44 13.07 -26.75
CA PHE A 405 -19.22 11.87 -25.93
C PHE A 405 -19.45 12.09 -24.42
N ARG A 406 -19.83 13.32 -24.04
CA ARG A 406 -20.02 13.77 -22.66
C ARG A 406 -18.80 13.44 -21.78
N PHE A 407 -17.60 13.61 -22.32
CA PHE A 407 -16.37 13.63 -21.51
C PHE A 407 -16.26 14.94 -20.71
N TYR A 408 -16.98 15.96 -21.16
CA TYR A 408 -17.19 17.23 -20.49
C TYR A 408 -18.66 17.62 -20.63
N ASP A 409 -19.21 18.28 -19.61
CA ASP A 409 -20.46 19.01 -19.75
C ASP A 409 -20.17 20.46 -20.19
N PRO A 410 -21.03 21.06 -21.04
CA PRO A 410 -20.86 22.45 -21.43
C PRO A 410 -21.10 23.39 -20.25
N SER A 411 -20.33 24.48 -20.15
CA SER A 411 -20.51 25.48 -19.08
C SER A 411 -21.78 26.31 -19.28
N ARG A 412 -22.20 26.47 -20.55
CA ARG A 412 -23.48 27.08 -20.95
C ARG A 412 -23.98 26.45 -22.23
N GLY A 413 -25.29 26.47 -22.44
CA GLY A 413 -25.94 25.87 -23.60
C GLY A 413 -26.39 24.44 -23.35
N ALA A 414 -26.74 23.74 -24.43
CA ALA A 414 -27.15 22.34 -24.39
C ALA A 414 -26.67 21.61 -25.64
N ILE A 415 -26.36 20.32 -25.46
CA ILE A 415 -26.12 19.38 -26.54
C ILE A 415 -27.23 18.35 -26.44
N ARG A 416 -27.86 18.03 -27.57
CA ARG A 416 -28.99 17.10 -27.61
C ARG A 416 -28.83 16.06 -28.70
N ILE A 417 -29.29 14.85 -28.43
CA ILE A 417 -29.54 13.80 -29.43
C ILE A 417 -31.05 13.54 -29.42
N ASP A 418 -31.69 13.64 -30.59
CA ASP A 418 -33.16 13.51 -30.73
C ASP A 418 -33.93 14.31 -29.67
N HIS A 419 -33.54 15.58 -29.49
CA HIS A 419 -34.09 16.53 -28.52
C HIS A 419 -33.84 16.24 -27.03
N GLN A 420 -33.15 15.14 -26.69
CA GLN A 420 -32.80 14.81 -25.30
C GLN A 420 -31.47 15.47 -24.91
N ASP A 421 -31.45 16.28 -23.84
CA ASP A 421 -30.21 16.88 -23.32
C ASP A 421 -29.29 15.79 -22.78
N LEU A 422 -28.02 15.81 -23.20
CA LEU A 422 -27.03 14.82 -22.81
C LEU A 422 -26.82 14.73 -21.30
N ARG A 423 -27.11 15.81 -20.55
CA ARG A 423 -27.03 15.83 -19.08
C ARG A 423 -28.17 15.09 -18.38
N SER A 424 -29.29 14.84 -19.09
CA SER A 424 -30.45 14.12 -18.57
C SER A 424 -30.47 12.62 -18.89
N VAL A 425 -29.49 12.13 -19.65
CA VAL A 425 -29.39 10.72 -20.05
C VAL A 425 -28.21 10.04 -19.39
N ALA A 426 -28.32 8.71 -19.21
CA ALA A 426 -27.27 7.89 -18.64
C ALA A 426 -26.07 7.81 -19.59
N GLN A 427 -24.86 8.06 -19.08
CA GLN A 427 -23.62 8.09 -19.87
C GLN A 427 -23.34 6.78 -20.59
N ASP A 428 -23.63 5.64 -19.95
CA ASP A 428 -23.39 4.33 -20.53
C ASP A 428 -24.24 4.12 -21.80
N SER A 429 -25.54 4.44 -21.73
CA SER A 429 -26.44 4.38 -22.89
C SER A 429 -26.09 5.35 -24.01
N LEU A 430 -25.53 6.53 -23.66
CA LEU A 430 -25.03 7.49 -24.66
C LEU A 430 -23.81 6.94 -25.39
N ARG A 431 -22.88 6.32 -24.67
CA ARG A 431 -21.61 5.83 -25.26
C ARG A 431 -21.81 4.53 -26.03
N GLU A 432 -22.80 3.73 -25.69
CA GLU A 432 -23.17 2.50 -26.42
C GLU A 432 -23.59 2.77 -27.86
N VAL A 433 -24.23 3.91 -28.13
CA VAL A 433 -24.70 4.29 -29.48
C VAL A 433 -23.69 5.12 -30.29
N LEU A 434 -22.53 5.45 -29.71
CA LEU A 434 -21.51 6.30 -30.34
C LEU A 434 -20.22 5.52 -30.65
N GLY A 435 -19.82 5.51 -31.93
CA GLY A 435 -18.51 5.02 -32.37
C GLY A 435 -17.46 6.12 -32.45
N LEU A 436 -16.23 5.85 -31.98
CA LEU A 436 -15.10 6.78 -32.06
C LEU A 436 -13.89 6.13 -32.72
N VAL A 437 -13.33 6.79 -33.73
CA VAL A 437 -11.99 6.47 -34.25
C VAL A 437 -11.06 7.64 -33.89
N PRO A 438 -10.11 7.45 -32.95
CA PRO A 438 -9.21 8.52 -32.53
C PRO A 438 -8.17 8.84 -33.59
N GLN A 439 -7.57 10.04 -33.50
CA GLN A 439 -6.48 10.44 -34.40
C GLN A 439 -5.22 9.57 -34.23
N GLU A 440 -4.91 9.20 -32.99
CA GLU A 440 -3.85 8.25 -32.65
C GLU A 440 -4.52 7.00 -32.07
N VAL A 441 -4.34 5.87 -32.75
CA VAL A 441 -4.86 4.58 -32.29
C VAL A 441 -3.89 4.03 -31.25
N VAL A 442 -4.43 3.68 -30.07
CA VAL A 442 -3.68 3.02 -29.01
C VAL A 442 -4.18 1.58 -28.92
N LEU A 443 -3.25 0.63 -28.94
CA LEU A 443 -3.55 -0.78 -28.74
C LEU A 443 -3.31 -1.16 -27.28
N PHE A 444 -4.17 -2.01 -26.74
CA PHE A 444 -3.88 -2.72 -25.51
C PHE A 444 -2.83 -3.78 -25.78
N ASN A 445 -1.93 -4.00 -24.81
CA ASN A 445 -0.93 -5.06 -24.88
C ASN A 445 -1.60 -6.42 -24.60
N ASP A 446 -2.29 -6.92 -25.61
CA ASP A 446 -3.08 -8.13 -25.66
C ASP A 446 -3.18 -8.56 -27.14
N THR A 447 -3.88 -9.65 -27.42
CA THR A 447 -4.14 -10.15 -28.78
C THR A 447 -4.88 -9.14 -29.65
N LEU A 448 -4.73 -9.27 -30.96
CA LEU A 448 -5.56 -8.56 -31.94
C LEU A 448 -7.05 -8.84 -31.73
N ARG A 449 -7.41 -10.08 -31.39
CA ARG A 449 -8.78 -10.48 -31.05
C ARG A 449 -9.36 -9.60 -29.95
N MET A 450 -8.64 -9.45 -28.84
CA MET A 450 -9.09 -8.63 -27.71
C MET A 450 -9.20 -7.15 -28.08
N ASN A 451 -8.27 -6.62 -28.88
CA ASN A 451 -8.33 -5.24 -29.33
C ASN A 451 -9.55 -4.96 -30.23
N VAL A 452 -9.93 -5.90 -31.11
CA VAL A 452 -11.13 -5.78 -31.96
C VAL A 452 -12.41 -5.94 -31.13
N LEU A 453 -12.45 -6.96 -30.25
CA LEU A 453 -13.60 -7.21 -29.37
C LEU A 453 -13.81 -6.12 -28.30
N TYR A 454 -12.84 -5.23 -28.08
CA TYR A 454 -12.96 -4.14 -27.11
C TYR A 454 -14.20 -3.27 -27.34
N GLY A 455 -14.62 -3.08 -28.61
CA GLY A 455 -15.82 -2.31 -28.94
C GLY A 455 -17.15 -3.05 -28.70
N HIS A 456 -17.15 -4.38 -28.78
CA HIS A 456 -18.32 -5.23 -28.55
C HIS A 456 -17.87 -6.61 -28.03
N PRO A 457 -17.69 -6.78 -26.71
CA PRO A 457 -17.03 -7.96 -26.13
C PRO A 457 -17.70 -9.29 -26.44
N ASP A 458 -19.02 -9.28 -26.65
CA ASP A 458 -19.82 -10.47 -26.92
C ASP A 458 -20.02 -10.75 -28.43
N ALA A 459 -19.27 -10.06 -29.30
CA ALA A 459 -19.39 -10.24 -30.75
C ALA A 459 -18.93 -11.64 -31.18
N SER A 460 -19.63 -12.23 -32.15
CA SER A 460 -19.24 -13.53 -32.67
C SER A 460 -17.95 -13.44 -33.48
N GLU A 461 -17.25 -14.57 -33.65
CA GLU A 461 -16.06 -14.60 -34.50
C GLU A 461 -16.36 -14.19 -35.95
N ALA A 462 -17.56 -14.47 -36.45
CA ALA A 462 -18.00 -14.02 -37.76
C ALA A 462 -18.11 -12.49 -37.84
N ASP A 463 -18.64 -11.84 -36.78
CA ASP A 463 -18.74 -10.38 -36.70
C ASP A 463 -17.35 -9.74 -36.64
N VAL A 464 -16.41 -10.37 -35.93
CA VAL A 464 -15.00 -9.92 -35.87
C VAL A 464 -14.37 -9.94 -37.27
N TRP A 465 -14.55 -11.01 -38.04
CA TRP A 465 -14.02 -11.09 -39.39
C TRP A 465 -14.71 -10.13 -40.36
N ASP A 466 -16.04 -9.94 -40.26
CA ASP A 466 -16.78 -8.94 -41.04
C ASP A 466 -16.24 -7.52 -40.75
N ALA A 467 -16.03 -7.19 -39.48
CA ALA A 467 -15.44 -5.90 -39.09
C ALA A 467 -14.03 -5.71 -39.66
N LEU A 468 -13.18 -6.75 -39.59
CA LEU A 468 -11.82 -6.72 -40.14
C LEU A 468 -11.80 -6.59 -41.66
N ASP A 469 -12.67 -7.31 -42.37
CA ASP A 469 -12.76 -7.26 -43.82
C ASP A 469 -13.30 -5.89 -44.28
N ARG A 470 -14.29 -5.30 -43.58
CA ARG A 470 -14.77 -3.93 -43.80
C ARG A 470 -13.72 -2.85 -43.50
N ALA A 471 -12.83 -3.11 -42.54
CA ALA A 471 -11.70 -2.25 -42.22
C ALA A 471 -10.48 -2.49 -43.15
N HIS A 472 -10.58 -3.40 -44.13
CA HIS A 472 -9.49 -3.83 -45.01
C HIS A 472 -8.26 -4.42 -44.28
N LEU A 473 -8.47 -4.97 -43.08
CA LEU A 473 -7.43 -5.61 -42.27
C LEU A 473 -7.45 -7.14 -42.35
N GLY A 474 -8.53 -7.76 -42.83
CA GLY A 474 -8.69 -9.20 -42.74
C GLY A 474 -7.63 -10.01 -43.50
N ALA A 475 -7.12 -9.54 -44.64
CA ALA A 475 -6.02 -10.21 -45.35
C ALA A 475 -4.72 -10.16 -44.55
N PHE A 476 -4.38 -8.98 -44.02
CA PHE A 476 -3.20 -8.77 -43.18
C PHE A 476 -3.24 -9.66 -41.94
N VAL A 477 -4.37 -9.71 -41.22
CA VAL A 477 -4.52 -10.54 -40.02
C VAL A 477 -4.35 -12.03 -40.35
N ARG A 478 -4.82 -12.50 -41.51
CA ARG A 478 -4.65 -13.91 -41.94
C ARG A 478 -3.19 -14.26 -42.29
N GLU A 479 -2.36 -13.28 -42.62
CA GLU A 479 -0.93 -13.48 -42.93
C GLU A 479 -0.04 -13.51 -41.69
N LEU A 480 -0.54 -13.05 -40.54
CA LEU A 480 0.20 -13.07 -39.29
C LEU A 480 0.38 -14.51 -38.79
N PRO A 481 1.54 -14.84 -38.17
CA PRO A 481 1.83 -16.20 -37.69
C PRO A 481 0.76 -16.78 -36.75
N ASP A 482 0.23 -15.94 -35.85
CA ASP A 482 -0.77 -16.34 -34.86
C ASP A 482 -2.17 -15.78 -35.18
N GLY A 483 -2.34 -15.17 -36.37
CA GLY A 483 -3.62 -14.64 -36.81
C GLY A 483 -4.23 -13.64 -35.83
N LEU A 484 -5.47 -13.89 -35.40
CA LEU A 484 -6.18 -13.10 -34.38
C LEU A 484 -5.54 -13.16 -32.98
N ASP A 485 -4.72 -14.18 -32.71
CA ASP A 485 -4.09 -14.39 -31.40
C ASP A 485 -2.65 -13.84 -31.36
N THR A 486 -2.21 -13.15 -32.43
CA THR A 486 -1.02 -12.27 -32.43
C THR A 486 -1.23 -11.13 -31.45
#